data_AF-A0AAV1W0M9-F1
#
_entry.id   AF-A0AAV1W0M9-F1
#
_cell.length_a   1.000
_cell.length_b   1.000
_cell.length_c   1.000
_cell.angle_alpha   90.00
_cell.angle_beta   90.00
_cell.angle_gamma   90.00
#
_symmetry.space_group_name_H-M   'P 1'
#
loop_
_entity.id
_entity.type
_entity.pdbx_description
1 polymer ?
#
loop_
_entity_poly.entity_id
_entity_poly.type
_entity_poly.pdbx_seq_one_letter_code
_entity_poly.pdbx_strand_id
1 'polypeptide(L)'
;MNGFKEITYLLVDLLGKPLRTNECCRIYSEAGLELCRELNIKAVDLWSALQKRSDWRDVCFLDGIHLSAEGSKIVAKEILKLIKEAEWEPSLHFKSMPVEFDEDSPYDPLSSDGNTTSNISREPFPQTIQWD
;
A
#
# COMPACT_ATOMS: atom_id res chain seq x y z
N MET A 1 13.22 3.29 32.24
CA MET A 1 12.83 1.91 31.92
C MET A 1 11.85 1.96 30.77
N ASN A 2 12.30 1.73 29.54
CA ASN A 2 11.45 1.40 28.40
C ASN A 2 12.24 0.40 27.57
N GLY A 3 11.84 -0.86 27.70
CA GLY A 3 12.50 -1.99 27.08
C GLY A 3 12.40 -1.87 25.57
N PHE A 4 13.54 -1.62 24.94
CA PHE A 4 13.78 -2.05 23.58
C PHE A 4 13.54 -3.56 23.56
N LYS A 5 12.38 -3.98 23.03
CA LYS A 5 12.22 -5.33 22.51
C LYS A 5 12.95 -5.36 21.16
N GLU A 6 14.28 -5.32 21.22
CA GLU A 6 15.11 -5.72 20.10
C GLU A 6 14.79 -7.18 19.80
N ILE A 7 14.20 -7.42 18.64
CA ILE A 7 14.01 -8.77 18.11
C ILE A 7 15.42 -9.32 17.88
N THR A 8 15.85 -10.20 18.79
CA THR A 8 17.16 -10.83 18.83
C THR A 8 17.29 -11.94 17.77
N TYR A 9 17.09 -11.57 16.51
CA TYR A 9 17.43 -12.39 15.32
C TYR A 9 17.99 -11.51 14.19
N LEU A 10 18.77 -10.48 14.54
CA LEU A 10 19.42 -9.62 13.56
C LEU A 10 20.62 -10.34 12.95
N LEU A 11 20.62 -10.50 11.62
CA LEU A 11 21.85 -10.73 10.85
C LEU A 11 22.77 -9.54 11.16
N VAL A 12 23.84 -9.79 11.89
CA VAL A 12 24.87 -8.80 12.23
C VAL A 12 26.16 -9.14 11.49
N ASP A 13 26.95 -8.12 11.16
CA ASP A 13 28.27 -8.32 10.57
C ASP A 13 29.29 -8.84 11.60
N LEU A 14 30.52 -9.10 11.17
CA LEU A 14 31.60 -9.59 12.04
C LEU A 14 31.95 -8.61 13.19
N LEU A 15 31.50 -7.35 13.10
CA LEU A 15 31.68 -6.29 14.08
C LEU A 15 30.42 -6.06 14.93
N GLY A 16 29.40 -6.90 14.78
CA GLY A 16 28.14 -6.81 15.53
C GLY A 16 27.18 -5.71 15.04
N LYS A 17 27.42 -5.12 13.87
CA LYS A 17 26.52 -4.08 13.32
C LYS A 17 25.33 -4.73 12.62
N PRO A 18 24.11 -4.16 12.74
CA PRO A 18 22.96 -4.66 11.99
C PRO A 18 23.20 -4.59 10.49
N LEU A 19 23.09 -5.72 9.78
CA LEU A 19 23.19 -5.76 8.32
C LEU A 19 21.92 -5.25 7.65
N ARG A 20 20.78 -5.38 8.31
CA ARG A 20 19.48 -4.90 7.82
C ARG A 20 19.18 -3.56 8.47
N THR A 21 19.50 -2.48 7.77
CA THR A 21 19.20 -1.10 8.19
C THR A 21 18.26 -0.43 7.20
N ASN A 22 17.56 0.62 7.63
CA ASN A 22 16.75 1.43 6.73
C ASN A 22 17.59 2.10 5.62
N GLU A 23 18.87 2.35 5.90
CA GLU A 23 19.82 2.89 4.93
C GLU A 23 20.17 1.86 3.85
N CYS A 24 20.32 0.58 4.23
CA CYS A 24 20.43 -0.48 3.25
C CYS A 24 19.16 -0.55 2.37
N CYS A 25 17.97 -0.43 2.95
CA CYS A 25 16.72 -0.38 2.17
C CYS A 25 16.70 0.76 1.15
N ARG A 26 17.30 1.93 1.46
CA ARG A 26 17.44 3.05 0.51
C ARG A 26 18.23 2.64 -0.73
N ILE A 27 19.39 2.00 -0.53
CA ILE A 27 20.28 1.55 -1.62
C ILE A 27 19.54 0.60 -2.56
N TYR A 28 18.80 -0.37 -2.01
CA TYR A 28 18.00 -1.30 -2.82
C TYR A 28 16.82 -0.61 -3.51
N SER A 29 16.16 0.37 -2.85
CA SER A 29 15.09 1.16 -3.45
C SER A 29 15.61 1.95 -4.66
N GLU A 30 16.73 2.65 -4.51
CA GLU A 30 17.36 3.44 -5.56
C GLU A 30 17.77 2.58 -6.76
N ALA A 31 18.42 1.44 -6.51
CA ALA A 31 18.80 0.50 -7.57
C ALA A 31 17.58 -0.07 -8.30
N GLY A 32 16.51 -0.40 -7.58
CA GLY A 32 15.26 -0.87 -8.17
C GLY A 32 14.58 0.20 -9.04
N LEU A 33 14.54 1.45 -8.57
CA LEU A 33 14.01 2.59 -9.33
C LEU A 33 14.85 2.88 -10.57
N GLU A 34 16.17 2.73 -10.49
CA GLU A 34 17.08 2.86 -11.63
C GLU A 34 16.80 1.81 -12.69
N LEU A 35 16.73 0.53 -12.30
CA LEU A 35 16.38 -0.56 -13.21
C LEU A 35 15.00 -0.36 -13.85
N CYS A 36 14.00 0.07 -13.08
CA CYS A 36 12.67 0.36 -13.62
C CYS A 36 12.73 1.47 -14.67
N ARG A 37 13.55 2.50 -14.48
CA ARG A 37 13.77 3.55 -15.47
C ARG A 37 14.42 3.01 -16.75
N GLU A 38 15.44 2.17 -16.62
CA GLU A 38 16.11 1.53 -17.76
C GLU A 38 15.16 0.67 -18.59
N LEU A 39 14.26 -0.05 -17.92
CA LEU A 39 13.27 -0.93 -18.55
C LEU A 39 11.98 -0.22 -18.97
N ASN A 40 11.87 1.10 -18.74
CA ASN A 40 10.65 1.87 -18.96
C ASN A 40 9.42 1.29 -18.21
N ILE A 41 9.63 0.84 -16.97
CA ILE A 41 8.61 0.33 -16.06
C ILE A 41 8.28 1.43 -15.04
N LYS A 42 6.99 1.67 -14.80
CA LYS A 42 6.54 2.58 -13.73
C LYS A 42 6.77 1.91 -12.37
N ALA A 43 7.35 2.63 -11.41
CA ALA A 43 7.68 2.11 -10.08
C ALA A 43 7.26 3.07 -8.96
N VAL A 44 6.97 2.51 -7.79
CA VAL A 44 6.63 3.26 -6.58
C VAL A 44 7.84 3.30 -5.65
N ASP A 45 8.30 4.50 -5.29
CA ASP A 45 9.33 4.69 -4.26
C ASP A 45 8.71 4.65 -2.84
N LEU A 46 8.49 3.44 -2.34
CA LEU A 46 7.92 3.23 -1.00
C LEU A 46 8.85 3.71 0.12
N TRP A 47 10.17 3.63 -0.09
CA TRP A 47 11.14 4.08 0.89
C TRP A 47 10.96 5.56 1.17
N SER A 48 10.89 6.40 0.13
CA SER A 48 10.62 7.82 0.30
C SER A 48 9.17 8.10 0.73
N ALA A 49 8.19 7.40 0.17
CA ALA A 49 6.77 7.67 0.43
C ALA A 49 6.39 7.50 1.91
N LEU A 50 6.83 6.43 2.56
CA LEU A 50 6.55 6.18 3.98
C LEU A 50 7.20 7.24 4.88
N GLN A 51 8.36 7.77 4.48
CA GLN A 51 9.14 8.71 5.28
C GLN A 51 8.72 10.19 5.12
N LYS A 52 7.73 10.49 4.27
CA LYS A 52 7.18 11.86 4.13
C LYS A 52 6.61 12.41 5.45
N ARG A 53 6.16 11.52 6.34
CA ARG A 53 5.71 11.86 7.71
C ARG A 53 6.85 11.66 8.71
N SER A 54 6.95 12.53 9.72
CA SER A 54 8.07 12.52 10.68
C SER A 54 8.06 11.33 11.65
N ASP A 55 6.87 10.81 11.97
CA ASP A 55 6.60 9.71 12.92
C ASP A 55 6.44 8.34 12.23
N TRP A 56 6.97 8.19 11.01
CA TRP A 56 6.78 6.99 10.19
C TRP A 56 7.23 5.70 10.88
N ARG A 57 8.31 5.76 11.69
CA ARG A 57 8.87 4.59 12.38
C ARG A 57 7.89 3.96 13.35
N ASP A 58 7.13 4.82 14.04
CA ASP A 58 6.21 4.41 15.10
C ASP A 58 4.82 4.08 14.54
N VAL A 59 4.41 4.75 13.46
CA VAL A 59 3.05 4.64 12.94
C VAL A 59 2.93 3.74 11.72
N CYS A 60 3.91 3.67 10.82
CA CYS A 60 3.77 2.91 9.57
C CYS A 60 3.99 1.41 9.73
N PHE A 61 4.58 0.97 10.85
CA PHE A 61 4.96 -0.43 11.05
C PHE A 61 4.38 -0.99 12.35
N LEU A 62 4.04 -2.28 12.35
CA LEU A 62 3.55 -3.00 13.53
C LEU A 62 4.70 -3.50 14.41
N ASP A 63 5.73 -4.06 13.79
CA ASP A 63 6.89 -4.70 14.44
C ASP A 63 8.22 -4.19 13.87
N GLY A 64 8.19 -3.06 13.17
CA GLY A 64 9.33 -2.47 12.48
C GLY A 64 9.55 -3.00 11.05
N ILE A 65 8.77 -3.98 10.57
CA ILE A 65 8.87 -4.51 9.20
C ILE A 65 7.50 -4.59 8.53
N HIS A 66 6.49 -5.17 9.20
CA HIS A 66 5.15 -5.31 8.63
C HIS A 66 4.39 -3.99 8.71
N LEU A 67 3.72 -3.60 7.63
CA LEU A 67 2.97 -2.35 7.57
C LEU A 67 1.76 -2.40 8.52
N SER A 68 1.55 -1.30 9.23
CA SER A 68 0.30 -1.03 9.93
C SER A 68 -0.81 -0.64 8.95
N ALA A 69 -2.04 -0.45 9.45
CA ALA A 69 -3.11 0.12 8.64
C ALA A 69 -2.74 1.49 8.05
N GLU A 70 -2.00 2.32 8.79
CA GLU A 70 -1.56 3.63 8.32
C GLU A 70 -0.44 3.52 7.27
N GLY A 71 0.49 2.58 7.44
CA GLY A 71 1.51 2.27 6.43
C GLY A 71 0.88 1.77 5.13
N SER A 72 -0.04 0.82 5.22
CA SER A 72 -0.76 0.25 4.07
C SER A 72 -1.60 1.29 3.31
N LYS A 73 -2.22 2.25 4.01
CA LYS A 73 -2.93 3.37 3.36
C LYS A 73 -2.01 4.22 2.49
N ILE A 74 -0.76 4.46 2.92
CA ILE A 74 0.22 5.21 2.12
C ILE A 74 0.58 4.42 0.85
N VAL A 75 0.86 3.12 0.99
CA VAL A 75 1.17 2.23 -0.14
C VAL A 75 0.03 2.23 -1.16
N ALA A 76 -1.21 2.00 -0.71
CA ALA A 76 -2.37 1.98 -1.59
C ALA A 76 -2.56 3.30 -2.36
N LYS A 77 -2.38 4.45 -1.68
CA LYS A 77 -2.45 5.77 -2.33
C LYS A 77 -1.39 5.96 -3.41
N GLU A 78 -0.15 5.57 -3.15
CA GLU A 78 0.93 5.72 -4.15
C GLU A 78 0.72 4.77 -5.35
N ILE A 79 0.20 3.55 -5.14
CA ILE A 79 -0.16 2.63 -6.22
C ILE A 79 -1.29 3.20 -7.08
N LEU A 80 -2.39 3.64 -6.46
CA LEU A 80 -3.54 4.20 -7.19
C LEU A 80 -3.16 5.46 -7.97
N LYS A 81 -2.36 6.33 -7.36
CA LYS A 81 -1.79 7.51 -8.04
C LYS A 81 -0.99 7.09 -9.28
N LEU A 82 -0.07 6.12 -9.15
CA LEU A 82 0.75 5.67 -10.26
C LEU A 82 -0.10 5.06 -11.38
N ILE A 83 -1.08 4.22 -11.05
CA ILE A 83 -1.99 3.62 -12.04
C ILE A 83 -2.76 4.71 -12.80
N LYS A 84 -3.24 5.73 -12.08
CA LYS A 84 -3.94 6.89 -12.68
C LYS A 84 -3.04 7.70 -13.61
N GLU A 85 -1.80 7.96 -13.21
CA GLU A 85 -0.80 8.72 -13.98
C GLU A 85 -0.15 7.90 -15.12
N ALA A 86 -0.28 6.58 -15.11
CA ALA A 86 0.34 5.73 -16.12
C ALA A 86 -0.36 5.79 -17.48
N GLU A 87 -1.60 6.28 -17.54
CA GLU A 87 -2.40 6.46 -18.77
C GLU A 87 -2.38 5.20 -19.67
N TRP A 88 -2.40 4.01 -19.05
CA TRP A 88 -2.46 2.74 -19.77
C TRP A 88 -3.80 2.56 -20.47
N GLU A 89 -3.78 1.91 -21.63
CA GLU A 89 -4.98 1.49 -22.36
C GLU A 89 -4.97 -0.03 -22.58
N PRO A 90 -5.94 -0.79 -22.00
CA PRO A 90 -6.99 -0.31 -21.09
C PRO A 90 -6.43 0.14 -19.73
N SER A 91 -7.10 1.09 -19.09
CA SER A 91 -6.71 1.57 -17.76
C SER A 91 -6.89 0.48 -16.70
N LEU A 92 -5.89 0.31 -15.83
CA LEU A 92 -5.97 -0.56 -14.65
C LEU A 92 -6.56 0.16 -13.43
N HIS A 93 -7.06 1.38 -13.59
CA HIS A 93 -7.72 2.09 -12.50
C HIS A 93 -9.08 1.44 -12.23
N PHE A 94 -9.37 1.10 -10.96
CA PHE A 94 -10.55 0.31 -10.61
C PHE A 94 -11.89 0.92 -11.09
N LYS A 95 -12.00 2.26 -11.15
CA LYS A 95 -13.19 2.95 -11.68
C LYS A 95 -13.41 2.79 -13.19
N SER A 96 -12.35 2.47 -13.93
CA SER A 96 -12.37 2.29 -15.37
C SER A 96 -12.50 0.81 -15.76
N MET A 97 -12.22 -0.10 -14.83
CA MET A 97 -12.33 -1.54 -15.07
C MET A 97 -13.81 -1.98 -15.02
N PRO A 98 -14.25 -2.86 -15.94
CA PRO A 98 -15.58 -3.43 -15.87
C PRO A 98 -15.71 -4.32 -14.63
N VAL A 99 -16.88 -4.26 -13.99
CA VAL A 99 -17.23 -5.18 -12.90
C VAL A 99 -17.72 -6.48 -13.53
N GLU A 100 -17.13 -7.61 -13.13
CA GLU A 100 -17.44 -8.92 -13.71
C GLU A 100 -18.86 -9.42 -13.35
N PHE A 101 -19.32 -9.09 -12.15
CA PHE A 101 -20.63 -9.48 -11.61
C PHE A 101 -21.33 -8.21 -11.07
N ASP A 102 -21.97 -7.45 -11.96
CA ASP A 102 -22.66 -6.20 -11.61
C ASP A 102 -24.17 -6.36 -11.43
N GLU A 103 -24.68 -7.59 -11.49
CA GLU A 103 -26.07 -7.93 -11.24
C GLU A 103 -26.49 -7.76 -9.77
N ASP A 104 -27.78 -7.46 -9.56
CA ASP A 104 -28.36 -7.40 -8.22
C ASP A 104 -28.40 -8.79 -7.59
N SER A 105 -28.03 -8.86 -6.32
CA SER A 105 -28.00 -10.09 -5.53
C SER A 105 -29.05 -10.05 -4.41
N PRO A 106 -29.73 -11.17 -4.11
CA PRO A 106 -30.54 -11.27 -2.88
C PRO A 106 -29.68 -11.22 -1.60
N TYR A 107 -28.36 -11.32 -1.72
CA TYR A 107 -27.40 -11.19 -0.63
C TYR A 107 -26.80 -9.79 -0.52
N ASP A 108 -27.18 -8.86 -1.39
CA ASP A 108 -26.80 -7.46 -1.26
C ASP A 108 -27.41 -6.82 0.00
N PRO A 109 -26.78 -5.77 0.55
CA PRO A 109 -27.34 -5.03 1.68
C PRO A 109 -28.75 -4.53 1.40
N LEU A 110 -29.61 -4.55 2.42
CA LEU A 110 -30.94 -3.97 2.32
C LEU A 110 -30.85 -2.45 2.14
N SER A 111 -31.66 -1.94 1.21
CA SER A 111 -31.94 -0.53 1.05
C SER A 111 -32.69 0.02 2.26
N SER A 112 -32.76 1.35 2.35
CA SER A 112 -33.46 2.04 3.46
C SER A 112 -34.95 1.72 3.58
N ASP A 113 -35.56 1.15 2.53
CA ASP A 113 -36.97 0.74 2.52
C ASP A 113 -37.22 -0.64 3.17
N GLY A 114 -36.16 -1.39 3.48
CA GLY A 114 -36.21 -2.74 4.06
C GLY A 114 -36.78 -3.84 3.15
N ASN A 115 -37.12 -3.52 1.90
CA ASN A 115 -37.78 -4.43 0.95
C ASN A 115 -36.96 -4.66 -0.32
N THR A 116 -36.08 -3.73 -0.68
CA THR A 116 -35.17 -3.87 -1.82
C THR A 116 -33.73 -4.06 -1.34
N THR A 117 -32.89 -4.63 -2.20
CA THR A 117 -31.45 -4.67 -1.99
C THR A 117 -30.77 -3.53 -2.77
N SER A 118 -29.60 -3.11 -2.30
CA SER A 118 -28.77 -2.11 -2.96
C SER A 118 -27.51 -2.77 -3.50
N ASN A 119 -27.36 -2.79 -4.82
CA ASN A 119 -26.16 -3.28 -5.48
C ASN A 119 -24.92 -2.50 -5.03
N ILE A 120 -23.92 -3.20 -4.52
CA ILE A 120 -22.66 -2.61 -4.05
C ILE A 120 -21.45 -3.03 -4.89
N SER A 121 -21.68 -3.64 -6.06
CA SER A 121 -20.62 -4.19 -6.91
C SER A 121 -19.61 -3.14 -7.40
N ARG A 122 -20.02 -1.85 -7.42
CA ARG A 122 -19.20 -0.69 -7.80
C ARG A 122 -18.69 0.12 -6.62
N GLU A 123 -19.07 -0.23 -5.39
CA GLU A 123 -18.68 0.54 -4.21
C GLU A 123 -17.26 0.17 -3.76
N PRO A 124 -16.37 1.16 -3.57
CA PRO A 124 -15.01 0.88 -3.10
C PRO A 124 -15.03 0.40 -1.65
N PHE A 125 -14.15 -0.56 -1.32
CA PHE A 125 -14.00 -1.06 0.04
C PHE A 125 -12.67 -0.60 0.68
N PRO A 126 -12.66 -0.18 1.96
CA PRO A 126 -13.82 0.11 2.79
C PRO A 126 -14.49 1.42 2.36
N GLN A 127 -15.83 1.46 2.41
CA GLN A 127 -16.68 2.59 1.95
C GLN A 127 -16.39 3.91 2.66
N THR A 128 -15.76 3.86 3.84
CA THR A 128 -15.39 5.04 4.64
C THR A 128 -14.14 5.75 4.13
N ILE A 129 -13.44 5.20 3.14
CA ILE A 129 -12.23 5.77 2.57
C ILE A 129 -12.49 6.18 1.12
N GLN A 130 -12.26 7.46 0.83
CA GLN A 130 -12.17 7.95 -0.54
C GLN A 130 -10.79 7.59 -1.07
N TRP A 131 -10.76 6.64 -2.00
CA TRP A 131 -9.53 6.13 -2.63
C TRP A 131 -9.12 6.92 -3.89
N ASP A 132 -9.84 7.99 -4.20
CA ASP A 132 -9.73 8.74 -5.47
C ASP A 132 -8.98 10.08 -5.38
#